data_AF-A0A3A8HU59-F1
#
_entry.id   AF-A0A3A8HU59-F1
#
_cell.length_a   1.000
_cell.length_b   1.000
_cell.length_c   1.000
_cell.angle_alpha   90.00
_cell.angle_beta   90.00
_cell.angle_gamma   90.00
#
_symmetry.space_group_name_H-M   'P 1'
#
loop_
_entity.id
_entity.type
_entity.pdbx_description
1 polymer ?
#
loop_
_entity_poly.entity_id
_entity_poly.type
_entity_poly.pdbx_seq_one_letter_code
_entity_poly.pdbx_strand_id
1 'polypeptide(L)'
;MLPHLEVIHGTIEGIDPGVSNTPTIQLAQREGGILKVTATAAQVEQASHLREVSAMVVMGPSPRLIWIREKGVDVPVPPAEARDAHALRKWNELLRRLAQ
;
A
#
# COMPACT_ATOMS: atom_id res chain seq x y z
N MET A 1 -10.56 16.42 -0.12
CA MET A 1 -10.89 14.98 0.00
C MET A 1 -10.50 14.49 1.38
N LEU A 2 -11.33 13.65 1.99
CA LEU A 2 -10.95 12.94 3.22
C LEU A 2 -10.01 11.77 2.88
N PRO A 3 -9.04 11.46 3.75
CA PRO A 3 -8.19 10.30 3.56
C PRO A 3 -9.02 9.02 3.56
N HIS A 4 -8.83 8.19 2.54
CA HIS A 4 -9.51 6.89 2.43
C HIS A 4 -8.55 5.86 1.83
N LEU A 5 -8.85 4.58 2.04
CA LEU A 5 -8.09 3.48 1.45
C LEU A 5 -8.74 3.07 0.13
N GLU A 6 -7.91 2.88 -0.88
CA GLU A 6 -8.34 2.42 -2.20
C GLU A 6 -7.38 1.35 -2.73
N VAL A 7 -7.94 0.34 -3.40
CA VAL A 7 -7.16 -0.67 -4.13
C VAL A 7 -7.08 -0.25 -5.59
N ILE A 8 -5.86 0.01 -6.05
CA ILE A 8 -5.57 0.42 -7.43
C ILE A 8 -5.00 -0.76 -8.19
N HIS A 9 -5.53 -1.00 -9.40
CA HIS A 9 -4.99 -1.96 -10.35
C HIS A 9 -4.43 -1.22 -11.56
N GLY A 10 -3.21 -1.56 -11.96
CA GLY A 10 -2.51 -0.78 -12.97
C GLY A 10 -1.14 -1.32 -13.36
N THR A 11 -0.40 -0.49 -14.08
CA THR A 11 1.01 -0.73 -14.43
C THR A 11 1.91 0.28 -13.73
N ILE A 12 3.15 -0.11 -13.45
CA ILE A 12 4.17 0.82 -12.97
C ILE A 12 4.79 1.52 -14.19
N GLU A 13 4.61 2.85 -14.26
CA GLU A 13 5.17 3.68 -15.35
C GLU A 13 6.50 4.33 -14.96
N GLY A 14 6.76 4.47 -13.66
CA GLY A 14 7.95 5.14 -13.18
C GLY A 14 8.21 4.90 -11.70
N ILE A 15 9.49 4.85 -11.33
CA ILE A 15 9.96 4.69 -9.96
C ILE A 15 11.04 5.75 -9.73
N ASP A 16 10.85 6.55 -8.69
CA ASP A 16 11.87 7.44 -8.14
C ASP A 16 12.31 6.86 -6.79
N PRO A 17 13.54 6.32 -6.66
CA PRO A 17 14.02 5.74 -5.41
C PRO A 17 14.34 6.77 -4.32
N GLY A 18 14.12 8.06 -4.56
CA GLY A 18 14.41 9.14 -3.62
C GLY A 18 15.45 10.13 -4.13
N VAL A 19 15.72 10.17 -5.43
CA VAL A 19 16.56 11.20 -6.07
C VAL A 19 15.93 12.59 -5.85
N SER A 20 14.60 12.65 -5.68
CA SER A 20 13.84 13.88 -5.38
C SER A 20 13.49 14.10 -3.89
N ASN A 21 14.23 13.49 -2.95
CA ASN A 21 14.05 13.47 -1.47
C ASN A 21 13.08 12.42 -0.92
N THR A 22 11.95 12.13 -1.58
CA THR A 22 10.99 11.12 -1.11
C THR A 22 10.81 10.04 -2.18
N PRO A 23 10.96 8.75 -1.85
CA PRO A 23 10.75 7.69 -2.82
C PRO A 23 9.29 7.68 -3.30
N THR A 24 9.09 7.59 -4.61
CA THR A 24 7.76 7.59 -5.22
C THR A 24 7.61 6.58 -6.33
N ILE A 25 6.38 6.10 -6.52
CA ILE A 25 6.00 5.17 -7.59
C ILE A 25 4.87 5.82 -8.38
N GLN A 26 4.94 5.73 -9.71
CA GLN A 26 3.90 6.17 -10.62
C GLN A 26 3.11 4.96 -11.13
N LEU A 27 1.82 4.94 -10.81
CA LEU A 27 0.90 3.88 -11.18
C LEU A 27 -0.03 4.40 -12.29
N ALA A 28 0.03 3.84 -13.49
CA ALA A 28 -0.99 4.06 -14.50
C ALA A 28 -2.23 3.24 -14.17
N GLN A 29 -3.35 3.94 -13.98
CA GLN A 29 -4.63 3.32 -13.67
C GLN A 29 -5.31 2.83 -14.94
N ARG A 30 -6.08 1.74 -14.84
CA ARG A 30 -6.85 1.18 -15.96
C ARG A 30 -7.88 2.14 -16.54
N GLU A 31 -8.46 2.99 -15.70
CA GLU A 31 -9.48 3.97 -16.07
C GLU A 31 -8.87 5.25 -16.68
N GLY A 32 -7.54 5.28 -16.80
CA GLY A 32 -6.78 6.43 -17.27
C GLY A 32 -6.17 7.24 -16.12
N GLY A 33 -5.06 7.91 -16.42
CA GLY A 33 -4.34 8.76 -15.46
C GLY A 33 -3.21 8.05 -14.73
N ILE A 34 -2.27 8.86 -14.25
CA ILE A 34 -1.09 8.41 -13.51
C ILE A 34 -1.24 8.87 -12.07
N LEU A 35 -1.24 7.94 -11.13
CA LEU A 35 -1.23 8.20 -9.70
C LEU A 35 0.21 8.14 -9.19
N LYS A 36 0.73 9.26 -8.71
CA LYS A 36 2.02 9.31 -8.00
C LYS A 36 1.78 9.04 -6.52
N VAL A 37 2.40 7.99 -5.98
CA VAL A 37 2.31 7.61 -4.57
C VAL A 37 3.67 7.69 -3.89
N THR A 38 3.68 8.13 -2.64
CA THR A 38 4.86 8.03 -1.77
C THR A 38 5.04 6.60 -1.27
N ALA A 39 6.28 6.14 -1.20
CA ALA A 39 6.63 4.78 -0.84
C ALA A 39 7.89 4.74 0.05
N THR A 40 8.06 3.64 0.77
CA THR A 40 9.31 3.31 1.47
C THR A 40 10.33 2.70 0.50
N ALA A 41 11.61 2.70 0.87
CA ALA A 41 12.66 2.10 0.04
C ALA A 41 12.39 0.60 -0.27
N ALA A 42 11.91 -0.16 0.71
CA ALA A 42 11.55 -1.56 0.52
C ALA A 42 10.39 -1.75 -0.47
N GLN A 43 9.40 -0.85 -0.44
CA GLN A 43 8.29 -0.87 -1.41
C GLN A 43 8.76 -0.48 -2.82
N VAL A 44 9.72 0.44 -2.93
CA VAL A 44 10.35 0.80 -4.22
C VAL A 44 11.13 -0.37 -4.80
N GLU A 45 11.94 -1.04 -3.99
CA GLU A 45 12.67 -2.23 -4.40
C GLU A 45 11.70 -3.32 -4.86
N GLN A 46 10.68 -3.61 -4.06
CA GLN A 46 9.63 -4.55 -4.44
C GLN A 46 8.96 -4.16 -5.76
N ALA A 47 8.61 -2.88 -5.94
CA ALA A 47 7.97 -2.37 -7.15
C ALA A 47 8.86 -2.49 -8.40
N SER A 48 10.18 -2.40 -8.26
CA SER A 48 11.13 -2.48 -9.39
C SER A 48 11.10 -3.82 -10.13
N HIS A 49 10.57 -4.87 -9.48
CA HIS A 49 10.44 -6.20 -10.04
C HIS A 49 9.04 -6.50 -10.59
N LEU A 50 8.13 -5.52 -10.58
CA LEU A 50 6.74 -5.71 -10.96
C LEU A 50 6.40 -4.94 -12.25
N ARG A 51 5.45 -5.47 -13.04
CA ARG A 51 4.89 -4.76 -14.20
C ARG A 51 3.42 -4.43 -14.00
N GLU A 52 2.56 -5.45 -14.01
CA GLU A 52 1.15 -5.31 -13.64
C GLU A 52 0.98 -5.52 -12.14
N VAL A 53 0.32 -4.57 -11.48
CA VAL A 53 0.23 -4.56 -10.02
C VAL A 53 -1.18 -4.40 -9.50
N SER A 54 -1.36 -4.88 -8.28
CA SER A 54 -2.39 -4.42 -7.37
C SER A 54 -1.70 -3.68 -6.23
N ALA A 55 -2.23 -2.54 -5.84
CA ALA A 55 -1.68 -1.71 -4.77
C ALA A 55 -2.78 -1.22 -3.85
N MET A 56 -2.51 -1.13 -2.56
CA MET A 56 -3.38 -0.41 -1.62
C MET A 56 -2.76 0.93 -1.30
N VAL A 57 -3.53 1.99 -1.48
CA VAL A 57 -3.09 3.36 -1.35
C VAL A 57 -4.00 4.07 -0.35
N VAL A 58 -3.40 4.84 0.56
CA VAL A 58 -4.14 5.87 1.29
C VAL A 58 -4.20 7.08 0.38
N MET A 59 -5.40 7.37 -0.11
CA MET A 59 -5.71 8.54 -0.94
C MET A 59 -5.76 9.80 -0.09
N GLY A 60 -5.50 10.95 -0.72
CA GLY A 60 -5.44 12.25 -0.06
C GLY A 60 -4.59 13.24 -0.86
N PRO A 61 -4.27 14.42 -0.31
CA PRO A 61 -3.39 15.40 -0.97
C PRO A 61 -2.00 14.83 -1.28
N SER A 62 -1.54 13.89 -0.47
CA SER A 62 -0.28 13.15 -0.64
C SER A 62 -0.55 11.66 -0.57
N PRO A 63 -0.87 11.00 -1.71
CA PRO A 63 -1.15 9.58 -1.75
C PRO A 63 0.04 8.76 -1.22
N ARG A 64 -0.24 7.75 -0.39
CA ARG A 64 0.79 6.90 0.23
C ARG A 64 0.51 5.43 0.01
N LEU A 65 1.54 4.71 -0.43
CA LEU A 65 1.49 3.27 -0.64
C LEU A 65 1.51 2.52 0.69
N ILE A 66 0.55 1.60 0.88
CA ILE A 66 0.51 0.65 1.99
C ILE A 66 1.15 -0.67 1.58
N TRP A 67 0.75 -1.21 0.43
CA TRP A 67 1.36 -2.40 -0.16
C TRP A 67 1.22 -2.39 -1.69
N ILE A 68 2.14 -3.10 -2.36
CA ILE A 68 2.13 -3.35 -3.81
C ILE A 68 2.44 -4.82 -4.05
N ARG A 69 1.86 -5.44 -5.07
CA ARG A 69 2.19 -6.81 -5.50
C ARG A 69 1.84 -7.04 -6.96
N GLU A 70 2.37 -8.11 -7.53
CA GLU A 70 1.96 -8.56 -8.86
C GLU A 70 0.46 -8.87 -8.91
N LYS A 71 -0.19 -8.43 -9.98
CA LYS A 71 -1.61 -8.65 -10.17
C LYS A 71 -1.90 -10.13 -10.41
N GLY A 72 -2.94 -10.64 -9.74
CA GLY A 72 -3.34 -12.05 -9.83
C GLY A 72 -2.59 -12.98 -8.87
N VAL A 73 -1.61 -12.47 -8.12
CA VAL A 73 -1.01 -13.23 -7.03
C VAL A 73 -1.98 -13.28 -5.85
N ASP A 74 -2.37 -14.51 -5.50
CA ASP A 74 -3.13 -14.79 -4.30
C ASP A 74 -2.33 -14.38 -3.06
N VAL A 75 -3.01 -13.67 -2.16
CA VAL A 75 -2.41 -13.35 -0.87
C VAL A 75 -2.50 -14.60 -0.02
N PRO A 76 -1.39 -15.07 0.58
CA PRO A 76 -1.49 -16.07 1.62
C PRO A 76 -2.34 -15.49 2.75
N VAL A 77 -3.58 -15.98 2.85
CA VAL A 77 -4.49 -15.62 3.94
C VAL A 77 -3.99 -16.34 5.17
N PRO A 78 -3.60 -15.63 6.24
CA PRO A 78 -3.19 -16.30 7.46
C PRO A 78 -4.32 -17.19 7.98
N PRO A 79 -4.01 -18.32 8.63
CA PRO A 79 -5.01 -19.15 9.29
C PRO A 79 -5.93 -18.31 10.17
N ALA A 80 -7.19 -18.72 10.30
CA ALA A 80 -8.19 -17.97 11.07
C ALA A 80 -7.69 -17.61 12.49
N GLU A 81 -7.08 -18.58 13.17
CA GLU A 81 -6.48 -18.40 14.51
C GLU A 81 -5.46 -17.26 14.57
N ALA A 82 -4.60 -17.14 13.55
CA ALA A 82 -3.61 -16.08 13.48
C ALA A 82 -4.24 -14.70 13.24
N ARG A 83 -5.34 -14.65 12.48
CA ARG A 83 -6.12 -13.43 12.24
C ARG A 83 -6.83 -12.97 13.52
N ASP A 84 -7.44 -13.91 14.24
CA ASP A 84 -8.16 -13.64 15.49
C ASP A 84 -7.20 -13.17 16.59
N ALA A 85 -6.07 -13.85 16.75
CA ALA A 85 -5.03 -13.45 17.70
C ALA A 85 -4.49 -12.04 17.40
N HIS A 86 -4.33 -11.69 16.11
CA HIS A 86 -3.93 -10.34 15.72
C HIS A 86 -4.99 -9.31 16.08
N ALA A 87 -6.26 -9.57 15.75
CA ALA A 87 -7.37 -8.66 16.04
C ALA A 87 -7.50 -8.39 17.54
N LEU A 88 -7.47 -9.44 18.36
CA LEU A 88 -7.55 -9.33 19.81
C LEU A 88 -6.38 -8.50 20.38
N ARG A 89 -5.16 -8.74 19.91
CA ARG A 89 -3.98 -7.96 20.33
C ARG A 89 -4.12 -6.48 19.98
N LYS A 90 -4.57 -6.15 18.77
CA LYS A 90 -4.78 -4.76 18.34
C LYS A 90 -5.90 -4.08 19.13
N TRP A 91 -6.98 -4.80 19.40
CA TRP A 91 -8.09 -4.33 20.19
C TRP A 91 -7.68 -4.01 21.64
N ASN A 92 -6.97 -4.94 22.29
CA ASN A 92 -6.47 -4.73 23.65
C ASN A 92 -5.51 -3.53 23.73
N GLU A 93 -4.64 -3.35 22.74
CA GLU A 93 -3.74 -2.19 22.69
C GLU A 93 -4.51 -0.87 22.54
N LEU A 94 -5.59 -0.86 21.75
CA LEU A 94 -6.45 0.32 21.63
C LEU A 94 -7.13 0.64 22.97
N LEU A 95 -7.74 -0.36 23.61
CA LEU A 95 -8.38 -0.18 24.92
C LEU A 95 -7.39 0.34 25.97
N ARG A 96 -6.16 -0.19 25.97
CA ARG A 96 -5.08 0.26 26.87
C ARG A 96 -4.75 1.74 26.68
N ARG A 97 -4.74 2.23 25.43
CA ARG A 97 -4.47 3.65 25.12
C ARG A 97 -5.64 4.56 25.49
N LEU A 98 -6.88 4.07 25.42
CA LEU A 98 -8.06 4.84 25.76
C LEU A 98 -8.31 4.93 27.27
N ALA A 99 -7.76 3.99 28.05
CA ALA A 99 -7.83 3.98 29.50
C ALA A 99 -6.74 4.85 30.19
N GLN A 100 -5.91 5.54 29.40
CA GLN A 100 -4.90 6.51 29.83
C GLN A 100 -5.40 7.93 29.56
#